data_AF-A0A0Q0W0L5-F1
#
_entry.id   AF-A0A0Q0W0L5-F1
#
_cell.length_a   1.000
_cell.length_b   1.000
_cell.length_c   1.000
_cell.angle_alpha   90.00
_cell.angle_beta   90.00
_cell.angle_gamma   90.00
#
_symmetry.space_group_name_H-M   'P 1'
#
loop_
_entity.id
_entity.type
_entity.pdbx_description
1 polymer ?
#
loop_
_entity_poly.entity_id
_entity_poly.type
_entity_poly.pdbx_seq_one_letter_code
_entity_poly.pdbx_strand_id
1 'polypeptide(L)' 'MKFKQGLITFFTLFIISFVVSIAVTFLWSLVFHETTQIDWENSFRLALILGIIISIIDVRKEKG' A
#
# COMPACT_ATOMS: atom_id res chain seq x y z
N MET A 1 14.45 -21.75 -1.98
CA MET A 1 13.18 -21.66 -1.22
C MET A 1 12.93 -20.28 -0.59
N LYS A 2 13.96 -19.56 -0.10
CA LYS A 2 13.81 -18.22 0.51
C LYS A 2 13.29 -17.10 -0.41
N PHE A 3 13.63 -17.14 -1.71
CA PHE A 3 13.22 -16.10 -2.67
C PHE A 3 11.71 -16.12 -2.98
N LYS A 4 11.12 -17.32 -3.14
CA LYS A 4 9.67 -17.46 -3.38
C LYS A 4 8.86 -16.91 -2.21
N GLN A 5 9.31 -17.17 -0.98
CA GLN A 5 8.62 -16.72 0.22
C GLN A 5 8.71 -15.20 0.39
N GLY A 6 9.89 -14.60 0.13
CA GLY A 6 10.03 -13.14 0.08
C GLY A 6 9.15 -12.48 -0.98
N LEU A 7 9.05 -13.08 -2.16
CA LEU A 7 8.18 -12.57 -3.23
C LEU A 7 6.70 -12.59 -2.83
N ILE A 8 6.24 -13.69 -2.21
CA ILE A 8 4.84 -13.83 -1.77
C ILE A 8 4.53 -12.80 -0.68
N THR A 9 5.41 -12.61 0.29
CA THR A 9 5.23 -11.60 1.35
C THR A 9 5.18 -10.19 0.77
N PHE A 10 6.07 -9.86 -0.18
CA PHE A 10 6.06 -8.57 -0.86
C PHE A 10 4.73 -8.33 -1.60
N PHE A 11 4.29 -9.28 -2.42
CA PHE A 11 3.03 -9.14 -3.16
C PHE A 11 1.81 -9.06 -2.25
N THR A 12 1.82 -9.79 -1.13
CA THR A 12 0.74 -9.75 -0.13
C THR A 12 0.64 -8.36 0.49
N LEU A 13 1.76 -7.81 0.96
CA LEU A 13 1.80 -6.47 1.55
C LEU A 13 1.46 -5.39 0.53
N PHE A 14 1.93 -5.53 -0.72
CA PHE A 14 1.62 -4.62 -1.81
C PHE A 14 0.12 -4.58 -2.10
N ILE A 15 -0.53 -5.74 -2.25
CA ILE A 15 -1.97 -5.82 -2.54
C ILE A 15 -2.79 -5.22 -1.38
N ILE A 16 -2.46 -5.57 -0.13
CA ILE A 16 -3.16 -5.03 1.04
C ILE A 16 -3.02 -3.50 1.09
N SER A 17 -1.80 -2.98 0.95
CA SER A 17 -1.57 -1.53 0.96
C SER A 17 -2.28 -0.83 -0.20
N PHE A 18 -2.33 -1.45 -1.37
CA PHE A 18 -2.99 -0.91 -2.55
C PHE A 18 -4.51 -0.80 -2.35
N VAL A 19 -5.14 -1.85 -1.82
CA VAL A 19 -6.57 -1.87 -1.50
C VAL A 19 -6.91 -0.80 -0.45
N VAL A 20 -6.11 -0.68 0.61
CA VAL A 20 -6.30 0.34 1.65
C VAL A 20 -6.18 1.74 1.07
N SER A 21 -5.18 2.01 0.21
CA SER A 21 -5.02 3.32 -0.43
C SER A 21 -6.18 3.66 -1.35
N ILE A 22 -6.69 2.70 -2.15
CA ILE A 22 -7.90 2.93 -2.96
C ILE A 22 -9.08 3.29 -2.06
N ALA A 23 -9.30 2.54 -0.98
CA ALA A 23 -10.40 2.79 -0.06
C ALA A 23 -10.31 4.18 0.59
N VAL A 24 -9.13 4.56 1.09
CA VAL A 24 -8.90 5.87 1.73
C VAL A 24 -9.11 7.01 0.74
N THR A 25 -8.55 6.91 -0.47
CA THR A 25 -8.72 7.96 -1.47
C THR A 25 -10.15 8.05 -1.97
N PHE A 26 -10.83 6.91 -2.15
CA PHE A 26 -12.24 6.90 -2.52
C PHE A 26 -13.12 7.54 -1.46
N LEU A 27 -12.92 7.19 -0.18
CA LEU A 27 -13.65 7.79 0.94
C LEU A 27 -13.36 9.29 1.07
N TRP A 28 -12.11 9.71 0.88
CA TRP A 28 -11.75 11.13 0.90
C TRP A 28 -12.42 11.91 -0.24
N SER A 29 -12.43 11.37 -1.45
CA SER A 29 -13.09 11.97 -2.62
C SER A 29 -14.59 12.10 -2.41
N LEU A 30 -15.22 11.03 -1.88
CA LEU A 30 -16.65 11.00 -1.58
C LEU A 30 -17.07 12.05 -0.52
N VAL A 31 -16.23 12.25 0.50
CA VAL A 31 -16.53 13.17 1.61
C VAL A 31 -16.25 14.63 1.25
N PHE A 32 -15.21 14.92 0.49
CA PHE A 32 -14.73 16.29 0.29
C PHE A 32 -15.00 16.89 -1.09
N HIS A 33 -15.19 16.07 -2.13
CA HIS A 33 -15.25 16.57 -3.51
C HIS A 33 -16.61 16.35 -4.19
N GLU A 34 -17.60 15.76 -3.50
CA GLU A 34 -18.96 15.43 -4.02
C GLU A 34 -18.95 14.69 -5.38
N THR A 35 -17.79 14.15 -5.78
CA THR A 35 -17.59 13.48 -7.06
C THR A 35 -17.00 12.11 -6.79
N THR A 36 -17.46 11.09 -7.50
CA THR A 36 -16.95 9.70 -7.38
C THR A 36 -15.65 9.50 -8.17
N GLN A 37 -14.82 10.54 -8.30
CA GLN A 37 -13.56 10.45 -9.03
C GLN A 37 -12.48 9.89 -8.11
N ILE A 38 -11.99 8.69 -8.45
CA ILE A 38 -10.84 8.08 -7.79
C ILE A 38 -9.57 8.75 -8.32
N ASP A 39 -8.82 9.41 -7.45
CA ASP A 39 -7.50 9.97 -7.77
C ASP A 39 -6.43 8.86 -7.71
N TRP A 40 -6.37 8.09 -8.80
CA TRP A 40 -5.52 6.92 -8.96
C TRP A 40 -4.03 7.23 -8.80
N GLU A 41 -3.59 8.43 -9.19
CA GLU A 41 -2.18 8.82 -9.13
C GLU A 41 -1.71 8.97 -7.68
N ASN A 42 -2.49 9.68 -6.87
CA ASN A 42 -2.15 9.89 -5.46
C ASN A 42 -2.29 8.59 -4.64
N SER A 43 -3.33 7.79 -4.89
CA SER A 43 -3.50 6.48 -4.25
C SER A 43 -2.33 5.54 -4.54
N PHE A 44 -1.90 5.47 -5.81
CA PHE A 44 -0.80 4.60 -6.21
C PHE A 44 0.52 5.03 -5.57
N ARG A 45 0.79 6.34 -5.53
CA ARG A 45 1.99 6.89 -4.92
C ARG A 45 2.07 6.63 -3.41
N LEU A 46 0.95 6.80 -2.70
CA LEU A 46 0.87 6.52 -1.26
C LEU A 46 1.05 5.04 -0.94
N ALA A 47 0.39 4.14 -1.69
CA ALA A 47 0.52 2.70 -1.52
C ALA A 47 1.98 2.25 -1.72
N LEU A 48 2.66 2.80 -2.72
CA LEU A 48 4.03 2.47 -3.06
C LEU A 48 5.00 2.94 -1.96
N ILE A 49 4.85 4.17 -1.46
CA ILE A 49 5.69 4.71 -0.39
C ILE A 49 5.49 3.94 0.92
N LEU A 50 4.23 3.73 1.35
CA LEU A 50 3.93 3.01 2.59
C LEU A 50 4.36 1.55 2.53
N GLY A 51 4.13 0.86 1.41
CA GLY A 51 4.58 -0.51 1.21
C GLY A 51 6.10 -0.67 1.34
N ILE A 52 6.87 0.26 0.77
CA ILE A 52 8.34 0.26 0.90
C ILE A 52 8.77 0.52 2.35
N ILE A 53 8.21 1.56 2.99
CA ILE A 53 8.60 1.95 4.36
C ILE A 53 8.32 0.81 5.34
N ILE A 54 7.12 0.21 5.28
CA ILE A 54 6.73 -0.90 6.15
C ILE A 54 7.65 -2.10 5.91
N SER A 55 7.93 -2.46 4.66
CA SER A 55 8.82 -3.58 4.35
C SER A 55 10.25 -3.36 4.87
N ILE A 56 10.76 -2.13 4.87
CA ILE A 56 12.09 -1.80 5.41
C ILE A 56 12.09 -1.90 6.94
N ILE A 57 11.03 -1.42 7.60
CA ILE A 57 10.89 -1.49 9.05
C ILE A 57 10.81 -2.95 9.51
N ASP A 58 10.06 -3.79 8.80
CA ASP A 58 9.87 -5.20 9.17
C ASP A 58 11.16 -6.02 8.99
N VAL A 59 11.91 -5.78 7.91
CA VAL A 59 13.26 -6.37 7.71
C VAL A 59 14.25 -5.95 8.80
N ARG A 60 14.13 -4.73 9.34
CA ARG A 60 14.97 -4.29 10.47
C ARG A 60 14.58 -4.94 11.79
N LYS A 61 13.29 -5.26 11.97
CA LYS A 61 12.77 -5.87 13.20
C LYS A 61 13.11 -7.35 13.32
N GLU A 62 13.38 -8.04 12.21
CA GLU A 62 13.78 -9.46 12.20
C GLU A 62 15.29 -9.66 12.47
N LYS A 63 16.11 -8.60 12.33
CA LYS A 63 17.57 -8.65 12.49
C LYS A 63 18.11 -8.13 13.83
N GLY A 64 17.26 -7.69 14.76
CA GLY A 64 17.62 -7.20 16.09
C GLY A 64 16.99 -8.04 17.18
#